data_AF-A0A4V1UPB5-F1
#
_entry.id   AF-A0A4V1UPB5-F1
#
_cell.length_a   1.000
_cell.length_b   1.000
_cell.length_c   1.000
_cell.angle_alpha   90.00
_cell.angle_beta   90.00
_cell.angle_gamma   90.00
#
_symmetry.space_group_name_H-M   'P 1'
#
loop_
_entity.id
_entity.type
_entity.pdbx_description
1 polymer ?
#
loop_
_entity_poly.entity_id
_entity_poly.type
_entity_poly.pdbx_seq_one_letter_code
_entity_poly.pdbx_strand_id
1 'polypeptide(L)'
;HLDVVPVGSSWTKEPFGGQIEDDYLYSRGATDDKGPTMAAFWAMRAIKECCPDLPSRMRMGFGCDEESGFGCVERYVKTEEAPTFGITPDSGWPCYNAEKGICDLMVTLTAPEGEVRLVSLRGGSRPNIVIDGCTATVRVASSIRANVEGILGRYFDRNLTTSWEGDDLKIEAVGQAAHGSRPFAGDSAAVRIFRLLYAISPPETLEFYEDLLGTAHPAGEGLGIHGMDPVTGLLSSNLGIVDGENGSLRLLFNVRYNVDTDGESLRERAAAKLAPLGGTVEIERDSPPLYFPADSALVQTIVDVYEAETGERKAPGSMGGGTYARAVPNTISIGTHWIGDGDAHGPDERIKVEHLLKIAKIYAHILYRLATIP
;
A
#
# COMPACT_ATOMS: atom_id res chain seq x y z
N HIS A 1 -7.17 4.25 -15.32
CA HIS A 1 -6.47 3.20 -16.09
C HIS A 1 -7.49 2.26 -16.73
N LEU A 2 -7.08 1.29 -17.55
CA LEU A 2 -7.99 0.35 -18.24
C LEU A 2 -7.81 -1.10 -17.84
N ASP A 3 -6.65 -1.47 -17.31
CA ASP A 3 -6.47 -2.76 -16.64
C ASP A 3 -7.29 -2.81 -15.36
N VAL A 4 -7.62 -4.03 -14.95
CA VAL A 4 -8.47 -4.31 -13.79
C VAL A 4 -7.91 -5.52 -13.05
N VAL A 5 -8.18 -5.58 -11.74
CA VAL A 5 -7.83 -6.75 -10.92
C VAL A 5 -8.59 -8.02 -11.33
N PRO A 6 -8.07 -9.22 -10.99
CA PRO A 6 -8.77 -10.48 -11.21
C PRO A 6 -10.20 -10.53 -10.62
N VAL A 7 -11.02 -11.39 -11.20
CA VAL A 7 -12.39 -11.64 -10.74
C VAL A 7 -12.36 -12.76 -9.69
N GLY A 8 -12.95 -12.48 -8.52
CA GLY A 8 -13.15 -13.48 -7.46
C GLY A 8 -14.35 -14.39 -7.72
N SER A 9 -14.50 -15.44 -6.92
CA SER A 9 -15.59 -16.44 -7.07
C SER A 9 -16.97 -15.97 -6.61
N SER A 10 -17.07 -14.82 -5.95
CA SER A 10 -18.28 -14.36 -5.25
C SER A 10 -19.18 -13.41 -6.07
N TRP A 11 -18.97 -13.33 -7.39
CA TRP A 11 -19.80 -12.51 -8.27
C TRP A 11 -21.16 -13.17 -8.53
N THR A 12 -22.24 -12.38 -8.43
CA THR A 12 -23.59 -12.81 -8.76
C THR A 12 -24.04 -12.32 -10.14
N LYS A 13 -23.41 -11.26 -10.67
CA LYS A 13 -23.60 -10.73 -12.03
C LYS A 13 -22.42 -11.11 -12.94
N GLU A 14 -22.61 -11.02 -14.26
CA GLU A 14 -21.51 -11.25 -15.21
C GLU A 14 -20.46 -10.14 -15.10
N PRO A 15 -19.22 -10.43 -14.64
CA PRO A 15 -18.25 -9.39 -14.26
C PRO A 15 -17.77 -8.52 -15.42
N PHE A 16 -17.88 -9.00 -16.66
CA PHE A 16 -17.48 -8.25 -17.86
C PHE A 16 -18.65 -7.98 -18.80
N GLY A 17 -19.88 -8.21 -18.34
CA GLY A 17 -21.10 -8.07 -19.15
C GLY A 17 -21.60 -6.64 -19.30
N GLY A 18 -21.22 -5.72 -18.39
CA GLY A 18 -21.71 -4.34 -18.41
C GLY A 18 -23.22 -4.24 -18.22
N GLN A 19 -23.80 -5.14 -17.43
CA GLN A 19 -25.24 -5.24 -17.23
C GLN A 19 -25.76 -4.04 -16.44
N ILE A 20 -26.88 -3.46 -16.87
CA ILE A 20 -27.60 -2.43 -16.10
C ILE A 20 -28.82 -3.08 -15.43
N GLU A 21 -28.90 -2.96 -14.10
CA GLU A 21 -30.03 -3.45 -13.29
C GLU A 21 -30.25 -2.51 -12.10
N ASP A 22 -31.51 -2.14 -11.83
CA ASP A 22 -31.89 -1.19 -10.78
C ASP A 22 -31.08 0.12 -10.79
N ASP A 23 -30.87 0.69 -11.98
CA ASP A 23 -30.07 1.90 -12.23
C ASP A 23 -28.56 1.78 -11.93
N TYR A 24 -28.07 0.58 -11.66
CA TYR A 24 -26.64 0.29 -11.49
C TYR A 24 -26.06 -0.42 -12.71
N LEU A 25 -24.92 0.08 -13.18
CA LEU A 25 -24.05 -0.62 -14.12
C LEU A 25 -23.11 -1.55 -13.34
N TYR A 26 -23.24 -2.86 -13.53
CA TYR A 26 -22.39 -3.89 -12.94
C TYR A 26 -21.27 -4.26 -13.92
N SER A 27 -20.03 -4.14 -13.45
CA SER A 27 -18.84 -4.57 -14.18
C SER A 27 -17.64 -4.50 -13.25
N ARG A 28 -16.67 -5.42 -13.41
CA ARG A 28 -15.32 -5.21 -12.93
C ARG A 28 -14.75 -3.97 -13.63
N GLY A 29 -14.37 -2.98 -12.84
CA GLY A 29 -13.96 -1.66 -13.26
C GLY A 29 -15.08 -0.65 -13.49
N ALA A 30 -16.29 -0.91 -13.01
CA ALA A 30 -17.37 0.07 -12.99
C ALA A 30 -16.99 1.33 -12.16
N THR A 31 -16.34 1.14 -11.03
CA THR A 31 -15.83 2.21 -10.16
C THR A 31 -14.32 2.40 -10.26
N ASP A 32 -13.58 1.38 -10.70
CA ASP A 32 -12.10 1.39 -10.74
C ASP A 32 -11.52 0.61 -11.94
N ASP A 33 -11.19 1.24 -13.07
CA ASP A 33 -11.37 2.67 -13.38
C ASP A 33 -11.96 2.88 -14.79
N LYS A 34 -12.68 1.89 -15.33
CA LYS A 34 -13.30 2.04 -16.67
C LYS A 34 -14.42 3.07 -16.65
N GLY A 35 -15.28 3.04 -15.63
CA GLY A 35 -16.38 4.00 -15.48
C GLY A 35 -15.87 5.45 -15.42
N PRO A 36 -15.05 5.82 -14.43
CA PRO A 36 -14.54 7.18 -14.31
C PRO A 36 -13.64 7.58 -15.48
N THR A 37 -12.83 6.68 -16.04
CA THR A 37 -12.13 6.94 -17.32
C THR A 37 -13.11 7.32 -18.43
N MET A 38 -14.21 6.59 -18.62
CA MET A 38 -15.21 6.95 -19.63
C MET A 38 -15.95 8.24 -19.32
N ALA A 39 -16.18 8.56 -18.04
CA ALA A 39 -16.72 9.87 -17.64
C ALA A 39 -15.79 11.01 -18.05
N ALA A 40 -14.47 10.86 -17.85
CA ALA A 40 -13.47 11.84 -18.26
C ALA A 40 -13.39 11.98 -19.80
N PHE A 41 -13.48 10.86 -20.53
CA PHE A 41 -13.54 10.89 -21.99
C PHE A 41 -14.73 11.71 -22.51
N TRP A 42 -15.93 11.47 -21.97
CA TRP A 42 -17.13 12.21 -22.37
C TRP A 42 -17.10 13.67 -21.93
N ALA A 43 -16.51 13.98 -20.77
CA ALA A 43 -16.26 15.35 -20.32
C ALA A 43 -15.38 16.12 -21.31
N MET A 44 -14.24 15.54 -21.72
CA MET A 44 -13.34 16.13 -22.71
C MET A 44 -14.02 16.32 -24.07
N ARG A 45 -14.87 15.36 -24.48
CA ARG A 45 -15.64 15.48 -25.70
C ARG A 45 -16.64 16.64 -25.64
N ALA A 46 -17.37 16.77 -24.53
CA ALA A 46 -18.33 17.87 -24.35
C ALA A 46 -17.61 19.23 -24.40
N ILE A 47 -16.45 19.35 -23.74
CA ILE A 47 -15.61 20.55 -23.81
C ILE A 47 -15.18 20.85 -25.25
N LYS A 48 -14.71 19.84 -26.00
CA LYS A 48 -14.30 20.01 -27.39
C LYS A 48 -15.45 20.51 -28.28
N GLU A 49 -16.68 20.05 -28.03
CA GLU A 49 -17.86 20.44 -28.82
C GLU A 49 -18.41 21.82 -28.41
N CYS A 50 -18.34 22.18 -27.12
CA CYS A 50 -18.96 23.41 -26.59
C CYS A 50 -17.98 24.58 -26.37
N CYS A 51 -16.68 24.30 -26.26
CA CYS A 51 -15.64 25.28 -25.95
C CYS A 51 -14.42 25.06 -26.87
N PRO A 52 -14.55 25.24 -28.19
CA PRO A 52 -13.48 24.92 -29.14
C PRO A 52 -12.24 25.82 -29.00
N ASP A 53 -12.40 27.03 -28.47
CA ASP A 53 -11.35 28.07 -28.40
C ASP A 53 -10.66 28.14 -27.02
N LEU A 54 -10.37 26.99 -26.40
CA LEU A 54 -9.63 26.95 -25.14
C LEU A 54 -8.16 27.35 -25.35
N PRO A 55 -7.57 28.10 -24.39
CA PRO A 55 -6.16 28.51 -24.49
C PRO A 55 -5.20 27.34 -24.23
N SER A 56 -5.69 26.24 -23.65
CA SER A 56 -4.92 25.05 -23.32
C SER A 56 -5.37 23.82 -24.11
N ARG A 57 -4.41 22.99 -24.50
CA ARG A 57 -4.67 21.65 -25.06
C ARG A 57 -4.98 20.66 -23.94
N MET A 58 -5.87 19.70 -24.23
CA MET A 58 -6.14 18.58 -23.33
C MET A 58 -5.64 17.27 -23.93
N ARG A 59 -5.09 16.39 -23.09
CA ARG A 59 -4.60 15.07 -23.49
C ARG A 59 -5.09 14.04 -22.49
N MET A 60 -5.67 12.96 -22.99
CA MET A 60 -6.10 11.82 -22.19
C MET A 60 -5.14 10.65 -22.40
N GLY A 61 -4.61 10.10 -21.31
CA GLY A 61 -3.80 8.88 -21.32
C GLY A 61 -4.60 7.68 -20.85
N PHE A 62 -4.43 6.55 -21.52
CA PHE A 62 -5.04 5.27 -21.14
C PHE A 62 -3.92 4.29 -20.77
N GLY A 63 -3.63 4.17 -19.47
CA GLY A 63 -2.71 3.16 -18.96
C GLY A 63 -3.37 1.79 -18.86
N CYS A 64 -2.56 0.73 -18.93
CA CYS A 64 -3.01 -0.68 -18.96
C CYS A 64 -2.20 -1.57 -18.02
N ASP A 65 -1.60 -0.99 -16.97
CA ASP A 65 -0.74 -1.71 -16.02
C ASP A 65 -0.71 -0.99 -14.65
N GLU A 66 -1.76 -0.24 -14.27
CA GLU A 66 -1.83 0.40 -12.95
C GLU A 66 -1.85 -0.65 -11.83
N GLU A 67 -2.74 -1.64 -11.96
CA GLU A 67 -3.09 -2.60 -10.91
C GLU A 67 -1.98 -3.64 -10.67
N SER A 68 -0.92 -3.58 -11.46
CA SER A 68 0.15 -4.60 -11.51
C SER A 68 1.55 -4.04 -11.27
N GLY A 69 1.89 -2.82 -11.74
CA GLY A 69 3.26 -2.35 -11.60
C GLY A 69 3.66 -1.03 -12.26
N PHE A 70 2.72 -0.32 -12.90
CA PHE A 70 2.89 1.02 -13.49
C PHE A 70 3.79 1.06 -14.74
N GLY A 71 4.15 -0.08 -15.35
CA GLY A 71 5.08 -0.12 -16.47
C GLY A 71 4.62 0.70 -17.68
N CYS A 72 3.30 0.82 -17.89
CA CYS A 72 2.74 1.66 -18.95
C CYS A 72 3.00 3.16 -18.72
N VAL A 73 2.75 3.68 -17.51
CA VAL A 73 2.92 5.11 -17.21
C VAL A 73 4.40 5.47 -17.03
N GLU A 74 5.21 4.57 -16.49
CA GLU A 74 6.66 4.74 -16.42
C GLU A 74 7.29 4.87 -17.81
N ARG A 75 6.80 4.09 -18.79
CA ARG A 75 7.23 4.23 -20.17
C ARG A 75 6.74 5.54 -20.77
N TYR A 76 5.51 5.93 -20.49
CA TYR A 76 4.88 7.14 -21.02
C TYR A 76 5.66 8.41 -20.63
N VAL A 77 5.95 8.59 -19.34
CA VAL A 77 6.60 9.82 -18.83
C VAL A 77 8.05 9.98 -19.29
N LYS A 78 8.68 8.91 -19.81
CA LYS A 78 10.03 8.96 -20.39
C LYS A 78 10.08 9.63 -21.77
N THR A 79 8.97 9.67 -22.51
CA THR A 79 8.95 10.23 -23.88
C THR A 79 7.93 11.34 -24.09
N GLU A 80 6.83 11.31 -23.35
CA GLU A 80 5.76 12.27 -23.55
C GLU A 80 5.96 13.52 -22.72
N GLU A 81 5.52 14.67 -23.25
CA GLU A 81 5.57 15.95 -22.55
C GLU A 81 4.78 15.89 -21.23
N ALA A 82 5.32 16.44 -20.15
CA ALA A 82 4.61 16.53 -18.87
C ALA A 82 3.43 17.52 -18.97
N PRO A 83 2.28 17.24 -18.32
CA PRO A 83 1.17 18.19 -18.30
C PRO A 83 1.49 19.39 -17.38
N THR A 84 0.90 20.56 -17.67
CA THR A 84 0.92 21.71 -16.74
C THR A 84 0.05 21.44 -15.52
N PHE A 85 -1.14 20.88 -15.75
CA PHE A 85 -2.06 20.37 -14.74
C PHE A 85 -2.54 18.99 -15.18
N GLY A 86 -2.47 18.03 -14.27
CA GLY A 86 -2.96 16.67 -14.47
C GLY A 86 -3.98 16.28 -13.40
N ILE A 87 -4.92 15.45 -13.80
CA ILE A 87 -5.83 14.76 -12.90
C ILE A 87 -5.87 13.28 -13.28
N THR A 88 -5.93 12.38 -12.29
CA THR A 88 -6.24 10.96 -12.51
C THR A 88 -7.51 10.59 -11.74
N PRO A 89 -8.54 10.04 -12.40
CA PRO A 89 -9.77 9.67 -11.72
C PRO A 89 -9.58 8.34 -11.00
N ASP A 90 -8.97 8.34 -9.82
CA ASP A 90 -8.44 7.09 -9.22
C ASP A 90 -8.43 7.11 -7.68
N SER A 91 -9.34 7.88 -7.09
CA SER A 91 -9.38 8.08 -5.63
C SER A 91 -10.77 8.50 -5.15
N GLY A 92 -10.84 9.18 -3.99
CA GLY A 92 -12.06 9.74 -3.44
C GLY A 92 -12.18 11.26 -3.61
N TRP A 93 -13.40 11.76 -3.41
CA TRP A 93 -13.71 13.19 -3.51
C TRP A 93 -13.24 14.01 -2.28
N PRO A 94 -12.84 15.28 -2.47
CA PRO A 94 -12.78 16.01 -3.74
C PRO A 94 -11.54 15.62 -4.57
N CYS A 95 -10.41 15.45 -3.90
CA CYS A 95 -9.16 14.97 -4.45
C CYS A 95 -8.24 14.49 -3.32
N TYR A 96 -7.18 13.79 -3.70
CA TYR A 96 -6.07 13.45 -2.82
C TYR A 96 -4.85 14.24 -3.29
N ASN A 97 -4.51 15.29 -2.53
CA ASN A 97 -3.37 16.17 -2.83
C ASN A 97 -2.06 15.67 -2.19
N ALA A 98 -2.13 14.58 -1.42
CA ALA A 98 -0.98 13.97 -0.80
C ALA A 98 -1.06 12.44 -0.83
N GLU A 99 -0.01 11.80 -1.33
CA GLU A 99 0.20 10.36 -1.23
C GLU A 99 1.54 10.10 -0.54
N LYS A 100 1.56 9.22 0.46
CA LYS A 100 2.80 8.80 1.11
C LYS A 100 3.79 8.24 0.11
N GLY A 101 5.07 8.43 0.38
CA GLY A 101 6.12 7.69 -0.31
C GLY A 101 6.02 6.19 0.00
N ILE A 102 6.52 5.35 -0.90
CA ILE A 102 6.55 3.90 -0.73
C ILE A 102 8.00 3.44 -0.87
N CYS A 103 8.59 2.92 0.20
CA CYS A 103 9.95 2.40 0.20
C CYS A 103 9.96 0.94 0.66
N ASP A 104 10.53 0.06 -0.13
CA ASP A 104 10.82 -1.32 0.25
C ASP A 104 12.25 -1.39 0.79
N LEU A 105 12.38 -1.55 2.11
CA LEU A 105 13.66 -1.66 2.82
C LEU A 105 13.98 -3.14 3.07
N MET A 106 15.06 -3.63 2.47
CA MET A 106 15.61 -4.95 2.76
C MET A 106 16.60 -4.84 3.92
N VAL A 107 16.25 -5.46 5.03
CA VAL A 107 17.10 -5.58 6.21
C VAL A 107 17.72 -6.97 6.23
N THR A 108 19.04 -7.05 6.29
CA THR A 108 19.75 -8.32 6.48
C THR A 108 20.39 -8.36 7.86
N LEU A 109 20.09 -9.41 8.63
CA LEU A 109 20.64 -9.67 9.96
C LEU A 109 21.32 -11.04 9.98
N THR A 110 22.22 -11.26 10.94
CA THR A 110 22.76 -12.58 11.24
C THR A 110 22.20 -13.04 12.57
N ALA A 111 21.40 -14.11 12.55
CA ALA A 111 20.89 -14.74 13.76
C ALA A 111 22.05 -15.33 14.59
N PRO A 112 21.99 -15.22 15.93
CA PRO A 112 23.04 -15.75 16.78
C PRO A 112 23.07 -17.28 16.74
N GLU A 113 24.27 -17.84 16.85
CA GLU A 113 24.46 -19.24 17.21
C GLU A 113 24.20 -19.43 18.72
N GLY A 114 23.96 -20.66 19.15
CA GLY A 114 23.78 -20.97 20.58
C GLY A 114 22.85 -22.15 20.83
N GLU A 115 22.31 -22.21 22.05
CA GLU A 115 21.39 -23.27 22.46
C GLU A 115 20.03 -23.17 21.74
N VAL A 116 19.64 -21.98 21.30
CA VAL A 116 18.50 -21.76 20.40
C VAL A 116 19.06 -21.18 19.11
N ARG A 117 18.96 -21.93 18.01
CA ARG A 117 19.47 -21.52 16.70
C ARG A 117 18.40 -21.59 15.63
N LEU A 118 18.16 -20.48 14.95
CA LEU A 118 17.24 -20.42 13.82
C LEU A 118 17.86 -21.10 12.59
N VAL A 119 17.28 -22.23 12.16
CA VAL A 119 17.74 -23.01 11.00
C VAL A 119 17.10 -22.49 9.72
N SER A 120 15.78 -22.25 9.76
CA SER A 120 15.04 -21.68 8.64
C SER A 120 13.87 -20.83 9.11
N LEU A 121 13.50 -19.85 8.29
CA LEU A 121 12.33 -18.98 8.47
C LEU A 121 11.77 -18.64 7.09
N ARG A 122 10.47 -18.86 6.85
CA ARG A 122 9.84 -18.55 5.57
C ARG A 122 8.44 -18.00 5.82
N GLY A 123 8.14 -16.84 5.24
CA GLY A 123 6.80 -16.26 5.32
C GLY A 123 6.65 -15.06 4.42
N GLY A 124 5.41 -14.83 3.97
CA GLY A 124 5.08 -13.73 3.08
C GLY A 124 5.29 -14.06 1.60
N SER A 125 4.46 -13.47 0.75
CA SER A 125 4.50 -13.64 -0.71
C SER A 125 4.69 -12.31 -1.44
N ARG A 126 4.33 -11.20 -0.82
CA ARG A 126 4.47 -9.84 -1.36
C ARG A 126 4.81 -8.86 -0.25
N PRO A 127 5.68 -7.86 -0.51
CA PRO A 127 6.09 -6.88 0.51
C PRO A 127 4.93 -6.03 1.02
N ASN A 128 3.90 -5.79 0.20
CA ASN A 128 2.74 -4.96 0.53
C ASN A 128 1.58 -5.71 1.20
N ILE A 129 1.79 -6.93 1.70
CA ILE A 129 0.76 -7.72 2.40
C ILE A 129 1.29 -8.11 3.78
N VAL A 130 0.47 -8.02 4.82
CA VAL A 130 0.78 -8.55 6.15
C VAL A 130 0.87 -10.08 6.07
N ILE A 131 1.96 -10.66 6.56
CA ILE A 131 2.23 -12.10 6.51
C ILE A 131 1.16 -12.87 7.29
N ASP A 132 0.35 -13.68 6.60
CA ASP A 132 -0.72 -14.50 7.17
C ASP A 132 -0.33 -15.97 7.40
N GLY A 133 0.81 -16.40 6.86
CA GLY A 133 1.40 -17.72 7.09
C GLY A 133 2.92 -17.62 7.20
N CYS A 134 3.49 -18.24 8.25
CA CYS A 134 4.92 -18.28 8.44
C CYS A 134 5.35 -19.61 9.06
N THR A 135 6.49 -20.13 8.63
CA THR A 135 7.08 -21.37 9.15
C THR A 135 8.51 -21.12 9.58
N ALA A 136 8.94 -21.79 10.64
CA ALA A 136 10.33 -21.77 11.09
C ALA A 136 10.79 -23.14 11.56
N THR A 137 12.08 -23.41 11.40
CA THR A 137 12.77 -24.52 12.07
C THR A 137 13.81 -23.93 13.00
N VAL A 138 13.78 -24.33 14.26
CA VAL A 138 14.71 -23.87 15.29
C VAL A 138 15.40 -25.09 15.89
N ARG A 139 16.73 -25.14 15.83
CA ARG A 139 17.51 -26.15 16.53
C ARG A 139 17.64 -25.75 17.99
N VAL A 140 17.26 -26.65 18.88
CA VAL A 140 17.29 -26.44 20.33
C VAL A 140 18.24 -27.45 20.96
N ALA A 141 19.21 -26.96 21.73
CA ALA A 141 20.13 -27.83 22.46
C ALA A 141 19.37 -28.69 23.48
N SER A 142 19.76 -29.95 23.58
CA SER A 142 19.10 -30.90 24.48
C SER A 142 19.16 -30.45 25.96
N SER A 143 20.13 -29.61 26.34
CA SER A 143 20.28 -28.99 27.67
C SER A 143 19.07 -28.14 28.08
N ILE A 144 18.46 -27.42 27.14
CA ILE A 144 17.36 -26.48 27.42
C ILE A 144 15.99 -26.98 26.93
N ARG A 145 15.94 -28.15 26.27
CA ARG A 145 14.70 -28.71 25.71
C ARG A 145 13.54 -28.74 26.70
N ALA A 146 13.78 -29.21 27.92
CA ALA A 146 12.74 -29.29 28.95
C ALA A 146 12.20 -27.90 29.36
N ASN A 147 13.05 -26.87 29.35
CA ASN A 147 12.63 -25.49 29.60
C ASN A 147 11.76 -24.98 28.44
N VAL A 148 12.18 -25.22 27.20
CA VAL A 148 11.41 -24.86 26.00
C VAL A 148 10.05 -25.54 25.99
N GLU A 149 9.98 -26.84 26.27
CA GLU A 149 8.71 -27.57 26.40
C GLU A 149 7.82 -27.00 27.52
N GLY A 150 8.39 -26.59 28.64
CA GLY A 150 7.67 -25.92 29.73
C GLY A 150 7.18 -24.50 29.39
N ILE A 151 7.88 -23.79 28.49
CA ILE A 151 7.42 -22.51 27.92
C ILE A 151 6.30 -22.78 26.93
N LEU A 152 6.47 -23.69 25.97
CA LEU A 152 5.47 -24.07 24.98
C LEU A 152 4.16 -24.53 25.62
N GLY A 153 4.23 -25.34 26.69
CA GLY A 153 3.05 -25.80 27.42
C GLY A 153 2.29 -24.69 28.16
N ARG A 154 2.91 -23.52 28.37
CA ARG A 154 2.29 -22.32 28.95
C ARG A 154 2.10 -21.20 27.93
N TYR A 155 2.58 -21.38 26.71
CA TYR A 155 2.54 -20.36 25.66
C TYR A 155 1.11 -20.21 25.18
N PHE A 156 0.62 -18.98 25.14
CA PHE A 156 -0.82 -18.72 25.01
C PHE A 156 -1.28 -18.54 23.55
N ASP A 157 -0.34 -18.55 22.60
CA ASP A 157 -0.67 -18.28 21.19
C ASP A 157 -1.32 -19.50 20.54
N ARG A 158 -2.64 -19.44 20.36
CA ARG A 158 -3.44 -20.51 19.74
C ARG A 158 -3.25 -20.64 18.23
N ASN A 159 -2.65 -19.63 17.59
CA ASN A 159 -2.40 -19.64 16.15
C ASN A 159 -0.97 -20.08 15.82
N LEU A 160 -0.28 -20.68 16.79
CA LEU A 160 1.05 -21.23 16.64
C LEU A 160 1.00 -22.73 16.96
N THR A 161 1.43 -23.55 16.00
CA THR A 161 1.58 -25.00 16.16
C THR A 161 3.06 -25.35 16.19
N THR A 162 3.45 -26.23 17.11
CA THR A 162 4.83 -26.71 17.21
C THR A 162 4.90 -28.23 17.20
N SER A 163 5.94 -28.77 16.59
CA SER A 163 6.27 -30.19 16.66
C SER A 163 7.79 -30.39 16.70
N TRP A 164 8.23 -31.54 17.22
CA TRP A 164 9.64 -31.87 17.34
C TRP A 164 10.05 -32.89 16.28
N GLU A 165 11.21 -32.67 15.67
CA GLU A 165 11.90 -33.62 14.81
C GLU A 165 13.36 -33.73 15.29
N GLY A 166 13.64 -34.71 16.15
CA GLY A 166 14.93 -34.78 16.85
C GLY A 166 15.12 -33.57 17.79
N ASP A 167 16.19 -32.80 17.54
CA ASP A 167 16.52 -31.55 18.24
C ASP A 167 15.96 -30.30 17.53
N ASP A 168 15.26 -30.48 16.40
CA ASP A 168 14.66 -29.39 15.65
C ASP A 168 13.18 -29.19 16.08
N LEU A 169 12.87 -27.98 16.54
CA LEU A 169 11.52 -27.50 16.79
C LEU A 169 10.97 -26.90 15.49
N LYS A 170 9.95 -27.55 14.91
CA LYS A 170 9.17 -27.04 13.79
C LYS A 170 8.06 -26.15 14.32
N ILE A 171 7.92 -24.97 13.72
CA ILE A 171 6.94 -23.96 14.12
C ILE A 171 6.16 -23.55 12.88
N GLU A 172 4.84 -23.59 12.99
CA GLU A 172 3.91 -23.05 11.99
C GLU A 172 3.03 -22.00 12.67
N ALA A 173 2.99 -20.81 12.09
CA ALA A 173 2.17 -19.70 12.58
C ALA A 173 1.16 -19.29 11.52
N VAL A 174 -0.06 -19.06 11.97
CA VAL A 174 -1.16 -18.52 11.17
C VAL A 174 -1.48 -17.11 11.66
N GLY A 175 -1.71 -16.22 10.72
CA GLY A 175 -2.03 -14.82 10.93
C GLY A 175 -3.27 -14.41 10.15
N GLN A 176 -3.42 -13.11 9.98
CA GLN A 176 -4.48 -12.50 9.18
C GLN A 176 -3.87 -11.48 8.24
N ALA A 177 -4.09 -11.68 6.94
CA ALA A 177 -3.62 -10.77 5.91
C ALA A 177 -4.33 -9.42 6.01
N ALA A 178 -3.60 -8.36 5.70
CA ALA A 178 -4.11 -7.01 5.49
C ALA A 178 -3.19 -6.27 4.51
N HIS A 179 -3.68 -5.16 3.97
CA HIS A 179 -2.86 -4.31 3.10
C HIS A 179 -1.71 -3.65 3.89
N GLY A 180 -0.51 -3.65 3.33
CA GLY A 180 0.73 -3.19 3.99
C GLY A 180 0.75 -1.70 4.35
N SER A 181 -0.16 -0.88 3.82
CA SER A 181 -0.35 0.51 4.27
C SER A 181 -1.13 0.63 5.58
N ARG A 182 -1.76 -0.46 6.04
CA ARG A 182 -2.52 -0.55 7.29
C ARG A 182 -2.17 -1.85 8.03
N PRO A 183 -0.90 -2.07 8.39
CA PRO A 183 -0.45 -3.34 8.97
C PRO A 183 -1.18 -3.68 10.28
N PHE A 184 -1.66 -2.68 11.01
CA PHE A 184 -2.46 -2.81 12.23
C PHE A 184 -3.86 -3.41 12.02
N ALA A 185 -4.35 -3.50 10.77
CA ALA A 185 -5.61 -4.17 10.44
C ALA A 185 -5.44 -5.69 10.25
N GLY A 186 -4.20 -6.17 10.20
CA GLY A 186 -3.87 -7.59 10.11
C GLY A 186 -3.22 -8.11 11.39
N ASP A 187 -2.73 -9.35 11.30
CA ASP A 187 -2.06 -10.04 12.39
C ASP A 187 -0.91 -10.88 11.81
N SER A 188 0.33 -10.43 12.01
CA SER A 188 1.50 -11.01 11.33
C SER A 188 1.92 -12.34 11.94
N ALA A 189 1.87 -13.42 11.15
CA ALA A 189 2.37 -14.73 11.52
C ALA A 189 3.87 -14.73 11.83
N ALA A 190 4.66 -13.90 11.15
CA ALA A 190 6.10 -13.76 11.44
C ALA A 190 6.35 -13.16 12.83
N VAL A 191 5.56 -12.16 13.24
CA VAL A 191 5.65 -11.55 14.58
C VAL A 191 5.38 -12.58 15.68
N ARG A 192 4.46 -13.53 15.45
CA ARG A 192 4.18 -14.62 16.39
C ARG A 192 5.40 -15.52 16.60
N ILE A 193 6.10 -15.86 15.51
CA ILE A 193 7.35 -16.62 15.56
C ILE A 193 8.44 -15.81 16.29
N PHE A 194 8.58 -14.51 16.01
CA PHE A 194 9.57 -13.67 16.70
C PHE A 194 9.30 -13.59 18.21
N ARG A 195 8.03 -13.49 18.63
CA ARG A 195 7.64 -13.56 20.04
C ARG A 195 8.00 -14.89 20.68
N LEU A 196 7.80 -16.01 19.97
CA LEU A 196 8.18 -17.32 20.50
C LEU A 196 9.69 -17.44 20.63
N LEU A 197 10.45 -17.02 19.60
CA LEU A 197 11.90 -16.98 19.64
C LEU A 197 12.41 -16.17 20.82
N TYR A 198 11.90 -14.95 21.03
CA TYR A 198 12.21 -14.15 22.21
C TYR A 198 11.91 -14.90 23.52
N ALA A 199 10.75 -15.57 23.62
CA ALA A 199 10.34 -16.27 24.83
C ALA A 199 11.20 -17.49 25.17
N ILE A 200 11.74 -18.21 24.17
CA ILE A 200 12.52 -19.44 24.37
C ILE A 200 14.03 -19.19 24.42
N SER A 201 14.47 -18.00 24.01
CA SER A 201 15.90 -17.69 23.90
C SER A 201 16.59 -17.54 25.27
N PRO A 202 17.82 -18.04 25.40
CA PRO A 202 18.61 -17.89 26.61
C PRO A 202 19.11 -16.44 26.77
N PRO A 203 19.56 -16.02 27.98
CA PRO A 203 19.97 -14.65 28.26
C PRO A 203 21.03 -14.08 27.30
N GLU A 204 21.92 -14.92 26.79
CA GLU A 204 23.03 -14.51 25.91
C GLU A 204 22.57 -14.06 24.52
N THR A 205 21.39 -14.51 24.06
CA THR A 205 20.83 -14.16 22.75
C THR A 205 19.50 -13.40 22.87
N LEU A 206 19.01 -13.17 24.09
CA LEU A 206 17.72 -12.55 24.36
C LEU A 206 17.57 -11.16 23.71
N GLU A 207 18.60 -10.32 23.85
CA GLU A 207 18.60 -8.94 23.31
C GLU A 207 18.43 -8.94 21.79
N PHE A 208 19.10 -9.85 21.08
CA PHE A 208 18.94 -9.98 19.62
C PHE A 208 17.49 -10.30 19.23
N TYR A 209 16.84 -11.24 19.93
CA TYR A 209 15.47 -11.63 19.61
C TYR A 209 14.43 -10.60 20.07
N GLU A 210 14.73 -9.82 21.11
CA GLU A 210 13.96 -8.64 21.50
C GLU A 210 13.99 -7.57 20.40
N ASP A 211 15.19 -7.24 19.91
CA ASP A 211 15.34 -6.26 18.84
C ASP A 211 14.74 -6.76 17.52
N LEU A 212 14.94 -8.04 17.16
CA LEU A 212 14.30 -8.66 15.99
C LEU A 212 12.78 -8.52 16.06
N LEU A 213 12.17 -8.83 17.22
CA LEU A 213 10.74 -8.61 17.44
C LEU A 213 10.38 -7.13 17.30
N GLY A 214 11.20 -6.22 17.84
CA GLY A 214 11.03 -4.78 17.75
C GLY A 214 11.01 -4.26 16.30
N THR A 215 11.81 -4.84 15.39
CA THR A 215 11.84 -4.41 13.97
C THR A 215 10.47 -4.49 13.31
N ALA A 216 9.60 -5.40 13.74
CA ALA A 216 8.28 -5.61 13.19
C ALA A 216 7.21 -4.64 13.74
N HIS A 217 7.59 -3.62 14.51
CA HIS A 217 6.64 -2.62 15.00
C HIS A 217 5.98 -1.86 13.83
N PRO A 218 4.64 -1.75 13.79
CA PRO A 218 3.92 -1.22 12.62
C PRO A 218 4.15 0.27 12.34
N ALA A 219 4.71 1.01 13.30
CA ALA A 219 5.14 2.40 13.11
C ALA A 219 6.64 2.54 12.77
N GLY A 220 7.38 1.44 12.61
CA GLY A 220 8.81 1.44 12.32
C GLY A 220 9.70 1.87 13.49
N GLU A 221 9.25 1.68 14.74
CA GLU A 221 9.99 2.09 15.94
C GLU A 221 11.29 1.30 16.13
N GLY A 222 11.23 -0.05 16.05
CA GLY A 222 12.42 -0.88 16.17
C GLY A 222 13.41 -0.71 15.01
N LEU A 223 12.94 -0.21 13.87
CA LEU A 223 13.78 0.22 12.75
C LEU A 223 14.32 1.65 12.92
N GLY A 224 13.86 2.42 13.91
CA GLY A 224 14.28 3.81 14.09
C GLY A 224 13.75 4.79 13.04
N ILE A 225 12.77 4.37 12.22
CA ILE A 225 12.23 5.16 11.10
C ILE A 225 10.90 5.85 11.41
N HIS A 226 10.32 5.61 12.58
CA HIS A 226 9.05 6.21 13.02
C HIS A 226 9.00 7.73 12.77
N GLY A 227 7.81 8.21 12.39
CA GLY A 227 7.60 9.59 11.97
C GLY A 227 6.12 9.92 11.78
N MET A 228 5.81 11.21 11.80
CA MET A 228 4.47 11.75 11.54
C MET A 228 4.58 13.16 10.98
N ASP A 229 3.73 13.47 10.01
CA ASP A 229 3.56 14.82 9.48
C ASP A 229 2.06 15.22 9.51
N PRO A 230 1.72 16.52 9.54
CA PRO A 230 0.33 16.98 9.64
C PRO A 230 -0.52 16.72 8.38
N VAL A 231 0.10 16.45 7.23
CA VAL A 231 -0.55 16.18 5.94
C VAL A 231 -0.91 14.70 5.79
N THR A 232 0.04 13.80 6.03
CA THR A 232 -0.17 12.35 5.79
C THR A 232 -0.26 11.48 7.06
N GLY A 233 -0.08 12.08 8.24
CA GLY A 233 -0.24 11.40 9.52
C GLY A 233 0.92 10.46 9.83
N LEU A 234 0.67 9.35 10.52
CA LEU A 234 1.72 8.42 10.97
C LEU A 234 2.33 7.61 9.83
N LEU A 235 3.66 7.46 9.79
CA LEU A 235 4.33 6.45 8.96
C LEU A 235 3.83 5.04 9.31
N SER A 236 3.72 4.17 8.31
CA SER A 236 3.44 2.74 8.53
C SER A 236 4.56 1.87 7.98
N SER A 237 4.97 0.84 8.71
CA SER A 237 5.96 -0.15 8.31
C SER A 237 5.35 -1.55 8.36
N ASN A 238 5.35 -2.26 7.24
CA ASN A 238 4.86 -3.63 7.13
C ASN A 238 6.03 -4.59 6.87
N LEU A 239 6.28 -5.53 7.78
CA LEU A 239 7.13 -6.68 7.49
C LEU A 239 6.37 -7.64 6.57
N GLY A 240 6.63 -7.58 5.27
CA GLY A 240 5.87 -8.29 4.25
C GLY A 240 6.49 -9.60 3.77
N ILE A 241 7.81 -9.74 3.88
CA ILE A 241 8.52 -10.99 3.56
C ILE A 241 9.58 -11.26 4.62
N VAL A 242 9.64 -12.51 5.08
CA VAL A 242 10.75 -13.04 5.87
C VAL A 242 11.34 -14.26 5.19
N ASP A 243 12.65 -14.25 5.06
CA ASP A 243 13.44 -15.33 4.49
C ASP A 243 14.68 -15.53 5.36
N GLY A 244 14.80 -16.69 5.98
CA GLY A 244 15.97 -17.06 6.75
C GLY A 244 16.43 -18.47 6.43
N GLU A 245 17.74 -18.62 6.34
CA GLU A 245 18.41 -19.91 6.14
C GLU A 245 19.81 -19.88 6.73
N ASN A 246 20.13 -20.90 7.54
CA ASN A 246 21.46 -21.10 8.14
C ASN A 246 22.02 -19.85 8.84
N GLY A 247 21.19 -19.17 9.63
CA GLY A 247 21.59 -17.99 10.40
C GLY A 247 21.53 -16.66 9.63
N SER A 248 21.40 -16.64 8.31
CA SER A 248 21.10 -15.40 7.57
C SER A 248 19.62 -15.09 7.65
N LEU A 249 19.24 -13.84 7.93
CA LEU A 249 17.86 -13.37 7.96
C LEU A 249 17.67 -12.15 7.06
N ARG A 250 16.78 -12.28 6.07
CA ARG A 250 16.35 -11.23 5.15
C ARG A 250 14.91 -10.86 5.47
N LEU A 251 14.69 -9.60 5.80
CA LEU A 251 13.43 -9.04 6.22
C LEU A 251 13.08 -7.88 5.29
N LEU A 252 12.04 -8.03 4.48
CA LEU A 252 11.61 -6.99 3.55
C LEU A 252 10.44 -6.21 4.14
N PHE A 253 10.68 -4.93 4.38
CA PHE A 253 9.71 -4.00 4.94
C PHE A 253 9.14 -3.09 3.86
N ASN A 254 7.82 -3.11 3.66
CA ASN A 254 7.13 -2.10 2.87
C ASN A 254 6.73 -0.94 3.76
N VAL A 255 7.38 0.21 3.56
CA VAL A 255 7.23 1.41 4.36
C VAL A 255 6.43 2.45 3.59
N ARG A 256 5.40 3.01 4.23
CA ARG A 256 4.64 4.18 3.73
C ARG A 256 5.06 5.41 4.52
N TYR A 257 5.83 6.29 3.88
CA TYR A 257 6.50 7.38 4.56
C TYR A 257 5.96 8.77 4.21
N ASN A 258 6.23 9.72 5.09
CA ASN A 258 5.68 11.06 5.10
C ASN A 258 6.19 11.94 3.94
N VAL A 259 5.49 13.04 3.66
CA VAL A 259 5.85 13.96 2.55
C VAL A 259 7.10 14.81 2.85
N ASP A 260 7.54 14.87 4.10
CA ASP A 260 8.68 15.64 4.60
C ASP A 260 9.96 14.80 4.82
N THR A 261 9.94 13.54 4.40
CA THR A 261 11.09 12.62 4.43
C THR A 261 11.24 11.92 3.07
N ASP A 262 12.39 11.28 2.87
CA ASP A 262 12.69 10.48 1.69
C ASP A 262 13.19 9.07 2.05
N GLY A 263 13.25 8.18 1.06
CA GLY A 263 13.69 6.80 1.22
C GLY A 263 15.13 6.66 1.73
N GLU A 264 16.03 7.55 1.30
CA GLU A 264 17.44 7.50 1.70
C GLU A 264 17.62 7.85 3.17
N SER A 265 16.92 8.87 3.66
CA SER A 265 16.88 9.22 5.09
C SER A 265 16.33 8.06 5.95
N LEU A 266 15.33 7.33 5.47
CA LEU A 266 14.82 6.13 6.16
C LEU A 266 15.88 5.04 6.22
N ARG A 267 16.57 4.77 5.10
CA ARG A 267 17.64 3.77 5.02
C ARG A 267 18.79 4.11 5.98
N GLU A 268 19.24 5.36 6.02
CA GLU A 268 20.31 5.80 6.91
C GLU A 268 19.94 5.64 8.39
N ARG A 269 18.72 6.05 8.76
CA ARG A 269 18.22 5.89 10.14
C ARG A 269 18.11 4.42 10.54
N ALA A 270 17.58 3.58 9.66
CA ALA A 270 17.48 2.14 9.88
C ALA A 270 18.85 1.48 9.99
N ALA A 271 19.80 1.82 9.11
CA ALA A 271 21.16 1.33 9.18
C ALA A 271 21.84 1.72 10.49
N ALA A 272 21.68 2.97 10.94
CA ALA A 272 22.23 3.43 12.22
C ALA A 272 21.61 2.68 13.41
N LYS A 273 20.28 2.44 13.39
CA LYS A 273 19.57 1.71 14.45
C LYS A 273 19.97 0.23 14.52
N LEU A 274 20.25 -0.40 13.38
CA LEU A 274 20.54 -1.84 13.28
C LEU A 274 22.04 -2.18 13.25
N ALA A 275 22.93 -1.18 13.14
CA ALA A 275 24.38 -1.39 13.19
C ALA A 275 24.87 -2.19 14.41
N PRO A 276 24.33 -2.00 15.64
CA PRO A 276 24.72 -2.81 16.80
C PRO A 276 24.44 -4.31 16.65
N LEU A 277 23.46 -4.69 15.82
CA LEU A 277 23.12 -6.08 15.50
C LEU A 277 23.94 -6.64 14.34
N GLY A 278 24.90 -5.88 13.81
CA GLY A 278 25.63 -6.21 12.59
C GLY A 278 24.74 -6.22 11.34
N GLY A 279 23.61 -5.52 11.37
CA GLY A 279 22.64 -5.50 10.28
C GLY A 279 23.03 -4.58 9.12
N THR A 280 22.58 -4.93 7.91
CA THR A 280 22.65 -4.05 6.74
C THR A 280 21.24 -3.69 6.27
N VAL A 281 21.12 -2.51 5.63
CA VAL A 281 19.85 -2.00 5.11
C VAL A 281 20.05 -1.47 3.70
N GLU A 282 19.26 -1.98 2.76
CA GLU A 282 19.26 -1.60 1.35
C GLU A 282 17.85 -1.20 0.92
N ILE A 283 17.75 -0.27 -0.05
CA ILE A 283 16.49 0.09 -0.70
C ILE A 283 16.33 -0.83 -1.91
N GLU A 284 15.33 -1.72 -1.89
CA GLU A 284 15.00 -2.52 -3.09
C GLU A 284 14.15 -1.71 -4.08
N ARG A 285 13.29 -0.84 -3.56
CA ARG A 285 12.44 0.04 -4.34
C ARG A 285 12.14 1.29 -3.54
N ASP A 286 12.15 2.43 -4.20
CA ASP A 286 11.63 3.67 -3.65
C ASP A 286 10.75 4.38 -4.68
N SER A 287 9.65 4.91 -4.18
CA SER A 287 8.71 5.72 -4.94
C SER A 287 8.34 6.94 -4.10
N PRO A 288 8.87 8.13 -4.47
CA PRO A 288 8.70 9.38 -3.72
C PRO A 288 7.25 9.70 -3.38
N PRO A 289 7.03 10.49 -2.31
CA PRO A 289 5.70 10.99 -1.97
C PRO A 289 5.20 11.95 -3.05
N LEU A 290 3.89 12.05 -3.16
CA LEU A 290 3.23 13.09 -3.92
C LEU A 290 2.67 14.12 -2.94
N TYR A 291 2.91 15.40 -3.18
CA TYR A 291 2.32 16.46 -2.38
C TYR A 291 2.11 17.74 -3.20
N PHE A 292 0.90 18.26 -3.14
CA PHE A 292 0.55 19.60 -3.62
C PHE A 292 -0.01 20.43 -2.45
N PRO A 293 0.49 21.65 -2.24
CA PRO A 293 -0.07 22.56 -1.24
C PRO A 293 -1.59 22.72 -1.43
N ALA A 294 -2.33 22.75 -0.32
CA ALA A 294 -3.78 22.86 -0.35
C ALA A 294 -4.25 24.16 -1.02
N ASP A 295 -3.45 25.22 -0.99
CA ASP A 295 -3.69 26.53 -1.60
C ASP A 295 -3.20 26.62 -3.06
N SER A 296 -2.63 25.56 -3.63
CA SER A 296 -2.22 25.53 -5.03
C SER A 296 -3.42 25.69 -5.97
N ALA A 297 -3.19 26.30 -7.13
CA ALA A 297 -4.24 26.55 -8.13
C ALA A 297 -4.95 25.25 -8.57
N LEU A 298 -4.21 24.15 -8.70
CA LEU A 298 -4.74 22.84 -9.04
C LEU A 298 -5.71 22.31 -7.97
N VAL A 299 -5.29 22.33 -6.69
CA VAL A 299 -6.12 21.81 -5.59
C VAL A 299 -7.33 22.70 -5.34
N GLN A 300 -7.15 24.02 -5.29
CA GLN A 300 -8.27 24.96 -5.09
C GLN A 300 -9.31 24.85 -6.20
N THR A 301 -8.88 24.73 -7.47
CA THR A 301 -9.82 24.58 -8.59
C THR A 301 -10.70 23.34 -8.41
N ILE A 302 -10.13 22.20 -7.99
CA ILE A 302 -10.90 20.96 -7.81
C ILE A 302 -11.85 21.07 -6.61
N VAL A 303 -11.39 21.63 -5.50
CA VAL A 303 -12.23 21.83 -4.30
C VAL A 303 -13.39 22.79 -4.59
N ASP A 304 -13.14 23.90 -5.27
CA ASP A 304 -14.16 24.90 -5.60
C ASP A 304 -15.19 24.34 -6.60
N VAL A 305 -14.75 23.56 -7.60
CA VAL A 305 -15.67 22.90 -8.53
C VAL A 305 -16.50 21.84 -7.82
N TYR A 306 -15.87 21.04 -6.94
CA TYR A 306 -16.59 20.06 -6.13
C TYR A 306 -17.67 20.73 -5.27
N GLU A 307 -17.35 21.83 -4.58
CA GLU A 307 -18.31 22.60 -3.80
C GLU A 307 -19.45 23.15 -4.68
N ALA A 308 -19.14 23.69 -5.86
CA ALA A 308 -20.14 24.22 -6.77
C ALA A 308 -21.12 23.14 -7.30
N GLU A 309 -20.63 21.91 -7.52
CA GLU A 309 -21.43 20.82 -8.09
C GLU A 309 -22.16 19.97 -7.04
N THR A 310 -21.73 20.04 -5.78
CA THR A 310 -22.29 19.22 -4.69
C THR A 310 -22.98 20.03 -3.60
N GLY A 311 -22.67 21.31 -3.48
CA GLY A 311 -23.08 22.16 -2.36
C GLY A 311 -22.30 21.91 -1.06
N GLU A 312 -21.29 21.04 -1.07
CA GLU A 312 -20.47 20.70 0.09
C GLU A 312 -19.00 21.06 -0.15
N ARG A 313 -18.43 21.86 0.74
CA ARG A 313 -16.98 22.10 0.75
C ARG A 313 -16.29 21.04 1.60
N LYS A 314 -15.40 20.27 0.98
CA LYS A 314 -14.60 19.25 1.64
C LYS A 314 -13.11 19.55 1.47
N ALA A 315 -12.33 19.32 2.52
CA ALA A 315 -10.87 19.41 2.44
C ALA A 315 -10.30 18.27 1.57
N PRO A 316 -9.17 18.48 0.87
CA PRO A 316 -8.52 17.41 0.14
C PRO A 316 -7.99 16.34 1.11
N GLY A 317 -7.96 15.09 0.64
CA GLY A 317 -7.53 13.93 1.41
C GLY A 317 -6.05 13.60 1.26
N SER A 318 -5.57 12.69 2.10
CA SER A 318 -4.27 12.05 1.99
C SER A 318 -4.39 10.52 2.07
N MET A 319 -3.50 9.79 1.38
CA MET A 319 -3.52 8.33 1.37
C MET A 319 -2.13 7.71 1.43
N GLY A 320 -2.09 6.43 1.84
CA GLY A 320 -0.87 5.61 1.81
C GLY A 320 -0.74 4.69 0.58
N GLY A 321 -1.79 4.59 -0.23
CA GLY A 321 -1.76 3.93 -1.54
C GLY A 321 -1.16 4.85 -2.59
N GLY A 322 -0.87 4.30 -3.77
CA GLY A 322 -0.39 5.07 -4.92
C GLY A 322 -1.41 5.03 -6.04
N THR A 323 -1.56 6.14 -6.76
CA THR A 323 -2.28 6.21 -8.04
C THR A 323 -1.33 6.63 -9.15
N TYR A 324 -1.77 6.68 -10.41
CA TYR A 324 -0.97 7.30 -11.49
C TYR A 324 -0.52 8.74 -11.20
N ALA A 325 -1.18 9.45 -10.27
CA ALA A 325 -0.80 10.81 -9.90
C ALA A 325 0.69 10.90 -9.50
N ARG A 326 1.21 9.89 -8.81
CA ARG A 326 2.62 9.89 -8.36
C ARG A 326 3.63 9.62 -9.47
N ALA A 327 3.19 9.00 -10.57
CA ALA A 327 4.06 8.69 -11.70
C ALA A 327 4.09 9.81 -12.74
N VAL A 328 2.98 10.55 -12.90
CA VAL A 328 2.86 11.64 -13.87
C VAL A 328 3.08 12.99 -13.19
N PRO A 329 4.07 13.80 -13.62
CA PRO A 329 4.30 15.11 -13.04
C PRO A 329 3.04 15.99 -13.05
N ASN A 330 2.93 16.88 -12.06
CA ASN A 330 1.84 17.87 -11.93
C ASN A 330 0.43 17.26 -11.90
N THR A 331 0.28 16.00 -11.47
CA THR A 331 -0.99 15.28 -11.47
C THR A 331 -1.47 15.01 -10.05
N ILE A 332 -2.77 15.12 -9.78
CA ILE A 332 -3.40 14.67 -8.52
C ILE A 332 -4.58 13.74 -8.78
N SER A 333 -4.90 12.87 -7.83
CA SER A 333 -6.03 11.96 -7.96
C SER A 333 -7.34 12.59 -7.50
N ILE A 334 -8.44 12.27 -8.18
CA ILE A 334 -9.79 12.79 -7.91
C ILE A 334 -10.81 11.65 -7.75
N GLY A 335 -12.01 12.00 -7.27
CA GLY A 335 -13.02 11.03 -6.86
C GLY A 335 -13.67 10.23 -8.00
N THR A 336 -13.81 8.91 -7.82
CA THR A 336 -14.34 7.99 -8.83
C THR A 336 -15.76 7.49 -8.59
N HIS A 337 -16.25 7.60 -7.35
CA HIS A 337 -17.50 6.96 -6.94
C HIS A 337 -18.20 7.78 -5.84
N TRP A 338 -19.40 7.36 -5.47
CA TRP A 338 -20.21 7.97 -4.41
C TRP A 338 -20.72 6.92 -3.44
N ILE A 339 -21.24 7.40 -2.29
CA ILE A 339 -21.92 6.54 -1.33
C ILE A 339 -23.09 5.83 -2.03
N GLY A 340 -23.14 4.50 -1.90
CA GLY A 340 -24.16 3.65 -2.53
C GLY A 340 -23.69 2.95 -3.80
N ASP A 341 -22.52 3.30 -4.35
CA ASP A 341 -21.83 2.49 -5.35
C ASP A 341 -21.20 1.24 -4.71
N GLY A 342 -20.81 0.28 -5.54
CA GLY A 342 -20.10 -0.92 -5.09
C GLY A 342 -18.62 -0.63 -4.80
N ASP A 343 -18.02 -1.45 -3.93
CA ASP A 343 -16.61 -1.32 -3.60
C ASP A 343 -15.73 -1.72 -4.80
N ALA A 344 -14.70 -0.91 -5.08
CA ALA A 344 -13.61 -1.29 -5.98
C ALA A 344 -12.99 -2.62 -5.54
N HIS A 345 -12.60 -3.44 -6.50
CA HIS A 345 -12.01 -4.78 -6.29
C HIS A 345 -12.94 -5.82 -5.64
N GLY A 346 -14.09 -5.41 -5.12
CA GLY A 346 -15.11 -6.25 -4.52
C GLY A 346 -15.90 -7.10 -5.54
N PRO A 347 -16.67 -8.08 -5.06
CA PRO A 347 -17.68 -8.76 -5.87
C PRO A 347 -18.83 -7.81 -6.22
N ASP A 348 -19.44 -8.02 -7.39
CA ASP A 348 -20.56 -7.20 -7.90
C ASP A 348 -20.28 -5.69 -7.88
N GLU A 349 -19.03 -5.33 -8.18
CA GLU A 349 -18.62 -3.93 -8.38
C GLU A 349 -19.58 -3.26 -9.36
N ARG A 350 -20.11 -2.10 -8.95
CA ARG A 350 -21.17 -1.40 -9.67
C ARG A 350 -21.14 0.09 -9.44
N ILE A 351 -21.60 0.84 -10.43
CA ILE A 351 -21.76 2.29 -10.32
C ILE A 351 -23.17 2.69 -10.73
N LYS A 352 -23.81 3.57 -9.96
CA LYS A 352 -25.12 4.09 -10.34
C LYS A 352 -24.97 4.93 -11.62
N VAL A 353 -25.86 4.76 -12.60
CA VAL A 353 -25.79 5.50 -13.87
C VAL A 353 -25.82 7.01 -13.63
N GLU A 354 -26.65 7.47 -12.70
CA GLU A 354 -26.72 8.87 -12.28
C GLU A 354 -25.39 9.38 -11.69
N HIS A 355 -24.71 8.56 -10.90
CA HIS A 355 -23.41 8.88 -10.32
C HIS A 355 -22.35 9.04 -11.42
N LEU A 356 -22.33 8.15 -12.41
CA LEU A 356 -21.42 8.24 -13.55
C LEU A 356 -21.63 9.55 -14.35
N LEU A 357 -22.88 9.96 -14.55
CA LEU A 357 -23.20 11.23 -15.20
C LEU A 357 -22.77 12.44 -14.35
N LYS A 358 -22.96 12.38 -13.03
CA LYS A 358 -22.51 13.41 -12.09
C LYS A 358 -20.98 13.55 -12.11
N ILE A 359 -20.25 12.44 -12.12
CA ILE A 359 -18.79 12.41 -12.24
C ILE A 359 -18.36 13.10 -13.55
N ALA A 360 -18.96 12.75 -14.68
CA ALA A 360 -18.64 13.36 -15.97
C ALA A 360 -18.85 14.89 -15.97
N LYS A 361 -19.93 15.36 -15.34
CA LYS A 361 -20.21 16.80 -15.20
C LYS A 361 -19.12 17.51 -14.38
N ILE A 362 -18.76 16.95 -13.22
CA ILE A 362 -17.71 17.50 -12.35
C ILE A 362 -16.37 17.51 -13.09
N TYR A 363 -16.01 16.42 -13.78
CA TYR A 363 -14.78 16.36 -14.57
C TYR A 363 -14.75 17.41 -15.68
N ALA A 364 -15.86 17.62 -16.38
CA ALA A 364 -15.94 18.66 -17.41
C ALA A 364 -15.70 20.05 -16.81
N HIS A 365 -16.31 20.35 -15.66
CA HIS A 365 -16.14 21.62 -14.99
C HIS A 365 -14.70 21.81 -14.47
N ILE A 366 -14.07 20.79 -13.88
CA ILE A 366 -12.66 20.81 -13.46
C ILE A 366 -11.75 21.08 -14.66
N LEU A 367 -11.87 20.25 -15.70
CA LEU A 367 -11.02 20.32 -16.89
C LEU A 367 -11.15 21.68 -17.59
N TYR A 368 -12.38 22.19 -17.73
CA TYR A 368 -12.61 23.52 -18.28
C TYR A 368 -11.92 24.60 -17.44
N ARG A 369 -12.11 24.61 -16.12
CA ARG A 369 -11.50 25.62 -15.23
C ARG A 369 -9.98 25.57 -15.29
N LEU A 370 -9.38 24.38 -15.19
CA LEU A 370 -7.92 24.21 -15.29
C LEU A 370 -7.39 24.69 -16.65
N ALA A 371 -8.08 24.38 -17.74
CA ALA A 371 -7.67 24.80 -19.08
C ALA A 371 -7.77 26.32 -19.33
N THR A 372 -8.49 27.05 -18.48
CA THR A 372 -8.63 28.52 -18.55
C THR A 372 -7.69 29.28 -17.62
N ILE A 373 -6.90 28.58 -16.80
CA ILE A 373 -5.88 29.22 -15.96
C ILE A 373 -4.78 29.77 -16.88
N PRO A 374 -4.39 31.06 -16.74
CA PRO A 374 -3.39 31.72 -17.59
C PRO A 374 -2.00 31.09 -17.60
#